data_AF-A0A2V6RN39-F1
#
_entry.id   AF-A0A2V6RN39-F1
#
_cell.length_a   1.000
_cell.length_b   1.000
_cell.length_c   1.000
_cell.angle_alpha   90.00
_cell.angle_beta   90.00
_cell.angle_gamma   90.00
#
_symmetry.space_group_name_H-M   'P 1'
#
loop_
_entity.id
_entity.type
_entity.pdbx_description
1 polymer ?
#
loop_
_entity_poly.entity_id
_entity_poly.type
_entity_poly.pdbx_seq_one_letter_code
_entity_poly.pdbx_strand_id
1 'polypeptide(L)'
;MFRKTTGAILCPSCGRLTNADAPVCLVCGRRNPGMWGFGGPLARLFRSWNFANAVTAACIGLYVVSLVFDPRGALAPRGPFEIFS
;
A
#
# COMPACT_ATOMS: atom_id res chain seq x y z
N MET A 1 -9.85 -16.10 -5.45
CA MET A 1 -9.63 -15.84 -6.89
C MET A 1 -8.33 -16.50 -7.31
N PHE A 2 -8.38 -17.43 -8.26
CA PHE A 2 -7.38 -18.47 -8.48
C PHE A 2 -5.99 -17.93 -8.85
N ARG A 3 -5.00 -18.37 -8.05
CA ARG A 3 -3.57 -18.16 -8.24
C ARG A 3 -3.09 -18.97 -9.45
N LYS A 4 -3.02 -18.36 -10.63
CA LYS A 4 -2.31 -18.93 -11.78
C LYS A 4 -0.85 -18.46 -11.74
N THR A 5 0.03 -19.32 -11.19
CA THR A 5 1.49 -19.16 -11.19
C THR A 5 2.12 -19.63 -12.50
N THR A 6 1.34 -20.28 -13.36
CA THR A 6 1.75 -20.87 -14.62
C THR A 6 0.80 -20.45 -15.73
N GLY A 7 1.35 -20.28 -16.94
CA GLY A 7 0.64 -19.83 -18.12
C GLY A 7 1.06 -18.44 -18.60
N ALA A 8 0.48 -18.03 -19.72
CA ALA A 8 0.73 -16.73 -20.32
C ALA A 8 -0.10 -15.64 -19.63
N ILE A 9 0.54 -14.53 -19.27
CA ILE A 9 -0.07 -13.33 -18.71
C ILE A 9 0.24 -12.13 -19.61
N LEU A 10 -0.56 -11.08 -19.50
CA LEU A 10 -0.24 -9.79 -20.09
C LEU A 10 0.72 -9.04 -19.16
N CYS A 11 1.85 -8.58 -19.68
CA CYS A 11 2.78 -7.78 -18.90
C CYS A 11 2.13 -6.44 -18.50
N PRO A 12 2.13 -6.04 -17.22
CA PRO A 12 1.47 -4.81 -16.76
C PRO A 12 2.14 -3.52 -17.25
N SER A 13 3.38 -3.59 -17.76
CA SER A 13 4.10 -2.41 -18.28
C SER A 13 3.96 -2.24 -19.79
N CYS A 14 4.01 -3.33 -20.57
CA CYS A 14 4.00 -3.25 -22.04
C CYS A 14 2.77 -3.88 -22.70
N GLY A 15 1.87 -4.53 -21.94
CA GLY A 15 0.66 -5.15 -22.46
C GLY A 15 0.90 -6.36 -23.38
N ARG A 16 2.14 -6.85 -23.50
CA ARG A 16 2.48 -8.01 -24.33
C ARG A 16 2.33 -9.30 -23.55
N LEU A 17 1.99 -10.38 -24.27
CA LEU A 17 1.94 -11.74 -23.75
C LEU A 17 3.34 -12.20 -23.32
N THR A 18 3.47 -12.62 -22.06
CA THR A 18 4.70 -13.15 -21.48
C THR A 18 4.36 -14.26 -20.49
N ASN A 19 5.29 -15.16 -20.20
CA ASN A 19 5.06 -16.20 -19.20
C ASN A 19 5.02 -15.61 -17.79
N ALA A 20 4.15 -16.14 -16.95
CA ALA A 20 4.01 -15.70 -15.56
C ALA A 20 5.26 -15.98 -14.71
N ASP A 21 6.05 -17.00 -15.06
CA ASP A 21 7.28 -17.37 -14.34
C ASP A 21 8.56 -16.73 -14.92
N ALA A 22 8.46 -15.98 -16.03
CA ALA A 22 9.63 -15.46 -16.72
C ALA A 22 10.44 -14.53 -15.79
N PRO A 23 11.77 -14.67 -15.70
CA PRO A 23 12.60 -13.83 -14.82
C PRO A 23 12.66 -12.37 -15.32
N VAL A 24 12.53 -12.16 -16.63
CA VAL A 24 12.49 -10.85 -17.27
C VAL A 24 11.49 -10.86 -18.43
N CYS A 25 10.76 -9.77 -18.62
CA CYS A 25 9.96 -9.57 -19.82
C CYS A 25 10.89 -9.29 -21.00
N LEU A 26 10.85 -10.14 -22.02
CA LEU A 26 11.70 -10.03 -23.21
C LEU A 26 11.42 -8.77 -24.06
N VAL A 27 10.30 -8.07 -23.83
CA VAL A 27 9.91 -6.88 -24.60
C VAL A 27 10.33 -5.58 -23.92
N CYS A 28 10.06 -5.44 -22.62
CA CYS A 28 10.31 -4.19 -21.90
C CYS A 28 11.42 -4.28 -20.85
N GLY A 29 12.04 -5.45 -20.68
CA GLY A 29 13.09 -5.67 -19.68
C GLY A 29 12.59 -5.69 -18.23
N ARG A 30 11.27 -5.64 -18.00
CA ARG A 30 10.69 -5.66 -16.64
C ARG A 30 11.04 -6.99 -15.96
N ARG A 31 11.78 -6.93 -14.86
CA ARG A 31 12.14 -8.11 -14.04
C ARG A 31 10.92 -8.64 -13.29
N ASN A 32 10.72 -9.96 -13.30
CA ASN A 32 9.60 -10.69 -12.70
C ASN A 32 8.20 -10.08 -12.99
N PRO A 33 7.73 -10.05 -14.25
CA PRO A 33 6.42 -9.50 -14.61
C PRO A 33 5.24 -10.16 -13.88
N GLY A 34 5.35 -11.45 -13.52
CA GLY A 34 4.34 -12.16 -12.73
C GLY A 34 4.55 -12.11 -11.21
N MET A 35 5.70 -11.60 -10.73
CA MET A 35 6.08 -11.53 -9.31
C MET A 35 5.66 -12.77 -8.51
N TRP A 36 5.84 -13.97 -9.07
CA TRP A 36 5.53 -15.27 -8.46
C TRP A 36 4.07 -15.39 -7.97
N GLY A 37 3.13 -14.71 -8.64
CA GLY A 37 1.71 -14.67 -8.26
C GLY A 37 1.34 -13.57 -7.26
N PHE A 38 2.30 -12.73 -6.82
CA PHE A 38 2.06 -11.54 -6.00
C PHE A 38 1.98 -10.25 -6.81
N GLY A 39 2.09 -10.28 -8.14
CA GLY A 39 2.01 -9.09 -8.99
C GLY A 39 0.73 -8.27 -8.77
N GLY A 40 -0.43 -8.90 -8.60
CA GLY A 40 -1.71 -8.20 -8.31
C GLY A 40 -1.76 -7.50 -6.94
N PRO A 41 -1.55 -8.21 -5.82
CA PRO A 41 -1.59 -7.60 -4.50
C PRO A 41 -0.40 -6.66 -4.22
N LEU A 42 0.79 -6.97 -4.74
CA LEU A 42 1.98 -6.13 -4.56
C LEU A 42 1.96 -4.92 -5.50
N ALA A 43 1.38 -5.02 -6.70
CA ALA A 43 1.06 -3.82 -7.50
C ALA A 43 -0.04 -2.98 -6.84
N ARG A 44 -1.02 -3.57 -6.13
CA ARG A 44 -1.96 -2.79 -5.31
C ARG A 44 -1.26 -2.06 -4.17
N LEU A 45 -0.31 -2.71 -3.50
CA LEU A 45 0.48 -2.12 -2.43
C LEU A 45 1.37 -0.97 -2.96
N PHE A 46 2.05 -1.18 -4.08
CA PHE A 46 2.83 -0.14 -4.78
C PHE A 46 1.96 0.96 -5.40
N ARG A 47 0.74 0.66 -5.89
CA ARG A 47 -0.23 1.66 -6.38
C ARG A 47 -0.82 2.49 -5.24
N SER A 48 -0.81 1.96 -4.01
CA SER A 48 -1.19 2.68 -2.81
C SER A 48 -0.06 3.54 -2.23
N TRP A 49 1.17 3.47 -2.76
CA TRP A 49 2.21 4.48 -2.51
C TRP A 49 1.88 5.76 -3.30
N ASN A 50 0.73 6.35 -3.02
CA ASN A 50 0.38 7.71 -3.40
C ASN A 50 0.84 8.65 -2.30
N PHE A 51 1.22 9.88 -2.68
CA PHE A 51 1.55 10.96 -1.74
C PHE A 51 0.52 11.07 -0.60
N ALA A 52 -0.76 10.87 -0.93
CA ALA A 52 -1.84 10.78 0.04
C ALA A 52 -1.58 9.76 1.17
N ASN A 53 -1.18 8.53 0.86
CA ASN A 53 -0.91 7.51 1.89
C ASN A 53 0.33 7.82 2.73
N ALA A 54 1.34 8.48 2.15
CA ALA A 54 2.49 8.95 2.91
C ALA A 54 2.07 10.05 3.91
N VAL A 55 1.25 11.00 3.46
CA VAL A 55 0.70 12.07 4.32
C VAL A 55 -0.21 11.48 5.40
N THR A 56 -1.10 10.54 5.06
CA THR A 56 -1.97 9.87 6.04
C THR A 56 -1.17 9.13 7.10
N ALA A 57 -0.14 8.36 6.70
CA ALA A 57 0.73 7.66 7.64
C ALA A 57 1.50 8.64 8.55
N ALA A 58 1.97 9.76 8.00
CA ALA A 58 2.63 10.81 8.78
C ALA A 58 1.69 11.44 9.81
N CYS A 59 0.45 11.79 9.42
CA CYS A 59 -0.55 12.33 10.34
C CYS A 59 -0.89 11.35 11.47
N ILE A 60 -1.07 10.06 11.15
CA ILE A 60 -1.33 9.02 12.16
C ILE A 60 -0.15 8.90 13.12
N GLY A 61 1.09 8.87 12.60
CA GLY A 61 2.29 8.81 13.42
C GLY A 61 2.40 9.99 14.39
N LEU A 62 2.22 11.21 13.87
CA LEU A 62 2.24 12.43 14.69
C LEU A 62 1.14 12.45 15.76
N TYR A 63 -0.06 11.95 15.43
CA TYR A 63 -1.15 11.84 16.39
C TYR A 63 -0.82 10.89 17.55
N VAL A 64 -0.27 9.71 17.25
CA VAL A 64 0.15 8.73 18.27
C VAL A 64 1.27 9.30 19.13
N VAL A 65 2.26 9.96 18.52
CA VAL A 65 3.33 10.66 19.25
C VAL A 65 2.74 11.69 20.19
N SER A 66 1.80 12.51 19.73
CA SER A 66 1.14 13.51 20.57
C SER A 66 0.39 12.88 21.74
N LEU A 67 -0.26 11.73 21.55
CA LEU A 67 -0.92 10.97 22.61
C LEU A 67 0.05 10.44 23.67
N VAL A 68 1.24 9.99 23.25
CA VAL A 68 2.28 9.48 24.16
C VAL A 68 2.94 10.60 24.95
N PHE A 69 3.12 11.77 24.33
CA PHE A 69 3.68 12.94 25.00
C PHE A 69 2.69 13.64 25.93
N ASP A 70 1.38 13.63 25.61
CA ASP A 70 0.34 14.25 26.43
C ASP A 70 -0.76 13.27 26.89
N PRO A 71 -0.38 12.20 27.62
CA PRO A 71 -1.34 11.20 28.06
C PRO A 71 -2.31 11.79 29.10
N ARG A 72 -1.91 12.85 29.81
CA ARG A 72 -2.73 13.50 30.84
C ARG A 72 -3.75 14.49 30.26
N GLY A 73 -3.46 15.15 29.14
CA GLY A 73 -4.45 15.93 28.39
C GLY A 73 -5.50 15.07 27.69
N ALA A 74 -5.14 13.86 27.23
CA ALA A 74 -6.05 12.92 26.59
C ALA A 74 -6.92 12.12 27.58
N LEU A 75 -6.41 11.87 28.80
CA LEU A 75 -7.12 11.15 29.87
C LEU A 75 -7.86 12.07 30.84
N ALA A 76 -7.64 13.39 30.80
CA ALA A 76 -8.49 14.35 31.50
C ALA A 76 -9.81 14.46 30.72
N PRO A 77 -10.95 13.99 31.25
CA PRO A 77 -12.24 14.11 30.59
C PRO A 77 -12.71 15.56 30.64
N ARG A 78 -12.14 16.41 29.79
CA ARG A 78 -12.77 17.69 29.42
C ARG A 78 -13.77 17.34 28.33
N GLY A 79 -14.95 16.89 28.76
CA GLY A 79 -16.01 16.52 27.83
C GLY A 79 -16.32 17.68 26.87
N PRO A 80 -16.64 17.41 25.59
CA PRO A 80 -17.00 18.45 24.61
C PRO A 80 -18.21 19.31 25.04
N PHE A 81 -18.93 18.87 26.07
CA PHE A 81 -20.07 19.55 26.67
C PHE A 81 -19.69 20.72 27.61
N GLU A 82 -18.43 20.86 28.04
CA GLU A 82 -17.97 22.00 28.86
C GLU A 82 -17.75 23.29 28.05
N ILE A 83 -17.72 23.21 26.71
CA ILE A 83 -17.60 24.41 25.84
C ILE A 83 -18.96 25.12 25.70
N PHE A 84 -20.05 24.42 26.03
CA PHE A 84 -21.43 24.91 25.87
C PHE A 84 -22.15 25.15 27.21
N SER A 85 -21.48 25.00 28.35
CA SER A 85 -21.97 25.40 29.67
C SER A 85 -21.26 26.63 30.18
#